data_AF-A0A7H9SL34-F1
#
_entry.id   AF-A0A7H9SL34-F1
#
_cell.length_a   1.000
_cell.length_b   1.000
_cell.length_c   1.000
_cell.angle_alpha   90.00
_cell.angle_beta   90.00
_cell.angle_gamma   90.00
#
_symmetry.space_group_name_H-M   'P 1'
#
loop_
_entity.id
_entity.type
_entity.pdbx_description
1 polymer ?
#
loop_
_entity_poly.entity_id
_entity_poly.type
_entity_poly.pdbx_seq_one_letter_code
_entity_poly.pdbx_strand_id
1 'polypeptide(L)'
;MAERYTPQKHWSQLPPEEQIRFWEDYEAGRATSFLVEPERKRTKRRRGEHSTRPKCENPTWYRPARYKALSGQLGYAYNRLVKKDPVTGEQSLRMRMSRHPFYVQKREFAGRKYAFRPEKQHLLDAIWPVLVSFSDAGTHTVGMSVSRLAREISPKDSKGKVIPELEVTVSRLSRLLAEQVRFGVLGVSEETQWDRETRQRLPRYVWITPAGWQMLGVDMVKLHEQQQKRLRESEIRQQLIREGVLREDEDISVHAARKRWYLQRSQDALKHRRAKAAASKRARRLKKLPADQQIHEMAEYLRKRLPPDEAYFCSDDHLKRLAIRELRQLELTLAAPPPH
;
A
#
# COMPACT_ATOMS: atom_id res chain seq x y z
N MET A 1 -34.56 16.46 -19.22
CA MET A 1 -34.49 15.94 -20.60
C MET A 1 -35.54 16.69 -21.39
N ALA A 2 -35.14 17.32 -22.49
CA ALA A 2 -36.04 18.10 -23.32
C ALA A 2 -37.20 17.21 -23.81
N GLU A 3 -38.41 17.57 -23.40
CA GLU A 3 -39.61 17.16 -24.10
C GLU A 3 -39.43 17.63 -25.54
N ARG A 4 -39.36 16.70 -26.49
CA ARG A 4 -39.46 17.08 -27.90
C ARG A 4 -40.87 17.64 -28.05
N TYR A 5 -40.98 18.97 -28.11
CA TYR A 5 -42.22 19.65 -28.42
C TYR A 5 -42.63 19.20 -29.82
N THR A 6 -43.53 18.23 -29.90
CA THR A 6 -44.19 17.91 -31.17
C THR A 6 -45.00 19.16 -31.54
N PRO A 7 -44.78 19.78 -32.71
CA PRO A 7 -45.55 20.93 -33.10
C PRO A 7 -47.03 20.54 -33.14
N GLN A 8 -47.89 21.37 -32.55
CA GLN A 8 -49.34 21.20 -32.64
C GLN A 8 -49.72 21.14 -34.11
N LYS A 9 -50.44 20.09 -34.51
CA LYS A 9 -50.88 19.93 -35.90
C LYS A 9 -52.21 20.65 -36.08
N HIS A 10 -52.36 21.31 -37.22
CA HIS A 10 -53.64 21.90 -37.61
C HIS A 10 -54.60 20.78 -38.06
N TRP A 11 -55.90 20.91 -37.77
CA TRP A 11 -56.91 19.87 -38.10
C TRP A 11 -56.89 19.46 -39.58
N SER A 12 -56.58 20.38 -40.51
CA SER A 12 -56.49 20.10 -41.95
C SER A 12 -55.35 19.15 -42.36
N GLN A 13 -54.44 18.85 -41.44
CA GLN A 13 -53.34 17.90 -41.64
C GLN A 13 -53.69 16.49 -41.12
N LEU A 14 -54.89 16.31 -40.57
CA LEU A 14 -55.40 14.99 -40.17
C LEU A 14 -55.91 14.20 -41.39
N PRO A 15 -55.99 12.87 -41.32
CA PRO A 15 -56.69 12.05 -42.32
C PRO A 15 -58.17 12.47 -42.47
N PRO A 16 -58.79 12.29 -43.64
CA PRO A 16 -60.16 12.75 -43.91
C PRO A 16 -61.20 12.30 -42.88
N GLU A 17 -61.09 11.06 -42.39
CA GLU A 17 -62.01 10.51 -41.38
C GLU A 17 -61.90 11.22 -40.01
N GLU A 18 -60.70 11.66 -39.63
CA GLU A 18 -60.46 12.40 -38.39
C GLU A 18 -60.84 13.88 -38.52
N GLN A 19 -60.76 14.44 -39.73
CA GLN A 19 -61.26 15.79 -40.01
C GLN A 19 -62.78 15.86 -39.83
N ILE A 20 -63.52 14.86 -40.32
CA ILE A 20 -64.98 14.79 -40.17
C ILE A 20 -65.36 14.73 -38.69
N ARG A 21 -64.71 13.85 -37.91
CA ARG A 21 -64.92 13.77 -36.46
C ARG A 21 -64.57 15.06 -35.73
N PHE A 22 -63.50 15.75 -36.13
CA PHE A 22 -63.14 17.03 -35.55
C PHE A 22 -64.24 18.08 -35.78
N TRP A 23 -64.82 18.15 -36.98
CA TRP A 23 -65.90 19.07 -37.29
C TRP A 23 -67.19 18.74 -36.53
N GLU A 24 -67.55 17.46 -36.43
CA GLU A 24 -68.68 17.01 -35.60
C GLU A 24 -68.52 17.41 -34.13
N ASP A 25 -67.31 17.31 -33.58
CA ASP A 25 -67.01 17.70 -32.20
C ASP A 25 -66.90 19.23 -32.01
N TYR A 26 -66.51 19.97 -33.04
CA TYR A 26 -66.52 21.44 -33.03
C TYR A 26 -67.95 21.99 -33.08
N GLU A 27 -68.80 21.43 -33.94
CA GLU A 27 -70.22 21.79 -34.03
C GLU A 27 -71.01 21.40 -32.77
N ALA A 28 -70.63 20.29 -32.11
CA ALA A 28 -71.17 19.91 -30.81
C ALA A 28 -70.62 20.75 -29.63
N GLY A 29 -69.76 21.75 -29.89
CA GLY A 29 -69.19 22.65 -28.89
C GLY A 29 -68.16 22.00 -27.95
N ARG A 30 -67.65 20.81 -28.31
CA ARG A 30 -66.69 20.04 -27.48
C ARG A 30 -65.23 20.39 -27.78
N ALA A 31 -64.94 20.91 -28.97
CA ALA A 31 -63.61 21.41 -29.34
C ALA A 31 -63.64 22.96 -29.47
N THR A 32 -62.71 23.65 -28.81
CA THR A 32 -62.63 25.12 -28.81
C THR A 32 -61.42 25.68 -29.58
N SER A 33 -60.63 24.80 -30.22
CA SER A 33 -59.38 25.15 -30.90
C SER A 33 -59.17 24.30 -32.17
N PHE A 34 -58.68 24.94 -33.23
CA PHE A 34 -58.31 24.33 -34.52
C PHE A 34 -56.96 23.57 -34.49
N LEU A 35 -56.30 23.58 -33.33
CA LEU A 35 -55.03 22.90 -33.09
C LEU A 35 -55.27 21.60 -32.33
N VAL A 36 -54.84 20.49 -32.93
CA VAL A 36 -54.96 19.15 -32.36
C VAL A 36 -53.77 18.94 -31.42
N GLU A 37 -54.05 18.67 -30.14
CA GLU A 37 -52.99 18.34 -29.19
C GLU A 37 -52.30 17.03 -29.62
N PRO A 38 -50.97 17.02 -29.77
CA PRO A 38 -50.27 15.81 -30.17
C PRO A 38 -50.41 14.73 -29.09
N GLU A 39 -50.77 13.51 -29.50
CA GLU A 39 -50.82 12.37 -28.58
C GLU A 39 -49.48 12.21 -27.85
N ARG A 40 -49.52 12.32 -26.52
CA ARG A 40 -48.35 12.09 -25.67
C ARG A 40 -47.97 10.62 -25.73
N LYS A 41 -47.07 10.25 -26.63
CA LYS A 41 -46.51 8.89 -26.69
C LYS A 41 -45.92 8.51 -25.33
N ARG A 42 -46.59 7.61 -24.60
CA ARG A 42 -46.10 7.08 -23.33
C ARG A 42 -44.74 6.42 -23.57
N THR A 43 -43.71 6.89 -22.87
CA THR A 43 -42.37 6.33 -23.01
C THR A 43 -42.38 4.89 -22.51
N LYS A 44 -41.89 3.94 -23.32
CA LYS A 44 -41.71 2.53 -22.91
C LYS A 44 -40.62 2.33 -21.85
N ARG A 45 -39.90 3.40 -21.49
CA ARG A 45 -38.83 3.38 -20.48
C ARG A 45 -39.45 3.28 -19.10
N ARG A 46 -39.47 2.07 -18.54
CA ARG A 46 -39.79 1.84 -17.13
C ARG A 46 -38.51 1.87 -16.30
N ARG A 47 -38.58 2.47 -15.12
CA ARG A 47 -37.50 2.35 -14.13
C ARG A 47 -37.47 0.89 -13.68
N GLY A 48 -36.33 0.22 -13.81
CA GLY A 48 -36.19 -1.14 -13.30
C GLY A 48 -36.39 -1.18 -11.78
N GLU A 49 -36.81 -2.33 -11.26
CA GLU A 49 -37.09 -2.56 -9.83
C GLU A 49 -35.84 -2.60 -8.93
N HIS A 50 -34.67 -2.21 -9.45
CA HIS A 50 -33.45 -2.20 -8.66
C HIS A 50 -33.48 -1.08 -7.62
N SER A 51 -33.11 -1.43 -6.38
CA SER A 51 -32.90 -0.44 -5.32
C SER A 51 -31.82 0.56 -5.75
N THR A 52 -32.15 1.85 -5.67
CA THR A 52 -31.17 2.93 -5.88
C THR A 52 -30.49 3.38 -4.60
N ARG A 53 -30.80 2.72 -3.47
CA ARG A 53 -30.13 2.98 -2.20
C ARG A 53 -28.73 2.37 -2.21
N PRO A 54 -27.73 3.03 -1.62
CA PRO A 54 -26.42 2.42 -1.47
C PRO A 54 -26.53 1.22 -0.52
N LYS A 55 -25.79 0.14 -0.83
CA LYS A 55 -25.68 -1.06 0.02
C LYS A 55 -25.41 -0.76 1.51
N CYS A 56 -24.50 0.18 1.77
CA CYS A 56 -24.14 0.60 3.13
C CYS A 56 -24.50 2.07 3.36
N GLU A 57 -25.62 2.38 3.99
CA GLU A 57 -26.02 3.78 4.19
C GLU A 57 -25.10 4.51 5.18
N ASN A 58 -24.75 3.85 6.29
CA ASN A 58 -23.99 4.42 7.41
C ASN A 58 -22.69 3.64 7.66
N PRO A 59 -21.65 3.80 6.82
CA PRO A 59 -20.36 3.20 7.08
C PRO A 59 -19.73 3.83 8.33
N THR A 60 -19.17 3.00 9.21
CA THR A 60 -18.39 3.42 10.38
C THR A 60 -17.11 2.60 10.42
N TRP A 61 -15.99 3.27 10.72
CA TRP A 61 -14.71 2.60 10.86
C TRP A 61 -13.85 3.28 11.90
N TYR A 62 -13.28 2.47 12.78
CA TYR A 62 -12.31 2.88 13.77
C TYR A 62 -11.16 1.87 13.79
N ARG A 63 -9.97 2.31 14.20
CA ARG A 63 -8.75 1.52 14.14
C ARG A 63 -8.84 0.38 15.16
N PRO A 64 -8.91 -0.88 14.72
CA PRO A 64 -8.99 -2.01 15.65
C PRO A 64 -7.68 -2.20 16.40
N ALA A 65 -7.76 -2.73 17.63
CA ALA A 65 -6.61 -2.92 18.53
C ALA A 65 -5.50 -3.85 17.96
N ARG A 66 -5.82 -4.66 16.95
CA ARG A 66 -4.85 -5.53 16.25
C ARG A 66 -3.74 -4.75 15.53
N TYR A 67 -3.99 -3.50 15.16
CA TYR A 67 -2.97 -2.69 14.50
C TYR A 67 -2.13 -1.94 15.52
N LYS A 68 -0.84 -1.79 15.22
CA LYS A 68 0.09 -0.97 16.00
C LYS A 68 -0.48 0.44 16.23
N ALA A 69 -0.28 0.98 17.43
CA ALA A 69 -0.66 2.35 17.73
C ALA A 69 0.03 3.36 16.79
N LEU A 70 -0.72 4.38 16.36
CA LEU A 70 -0.17 5.46 15.56
C LEU A 70 0.66 6.37 16.47
N SER A 71 1.88 6.70 16.03
CA SER A 71 2.80 7.58 16.76
C SER A 71 2.97 8.92 16.04
N GLY A 72 3.44 9.94 16.76
CA GLY A 72 3.79 11.23 16.17
C GLY A 72 2.58 12.00 15.64
N GLN A 73 2.76 12.67 14.49
CA GLN A 73 1.72 13.51 13.91
C GLN A 73 0.52 12.71 13.37
N LEU A 74 0.75 11.47 12.93
CA LEU A 74 -0.32 10.57 12.50
C LEU A 74 -1.24 10.19 13.67
N GLY A 75 -0.67 9.92 14.84
CA GLY A 75 -1.43 9.65 16.06
C GLY A 75 -2.22 10.87 16.53
N TYR A 76 -1.59 12.05 16.48
CA TYR A 76 -2.27 13.31 16.78
C TYR A 76 -3.46 13.58 15.84
N ALA A 77 -3.26 13.42 14.53
CA ALA A 77 -4.31 13.56 13.52
C ALA A 77 -5.48 12.59 13.78
N TYR A 78 -5.18 11.34 14.10
CA TYR A 78 -6.18 10.31 14.39
C TYR A 78 -7.00 10.65 15.65
N ASN A 79 -6.34 11.09 16.73
CA ASN A 79 -7.00 11.47 17.99
C ASN A 79 -7.86 12.76 17.87
N ARG A 80 -7.62 13.56 16.82
CA ARG A 80 -8.49 14.69 16.48
C ARG A 80 -9.76 14.25 15.76
N LEU A 81 -9.68 13.18 14.97
CA LEU A 81 -10.81 12.60 14.26
C LEU A 81 -11.70 11.74 15.17
N VAL A 82 -11.08 10.92 16.02
CA VAL A 82 -11.76 9.90 16.84
C VAL A 82 -11.54 10.21 18.31
N LYS A 83 -12.61 10.21 19.10
CA LYS A 83 -12.56 10.19 20.57
C LYS A 83 -12.90 8.79 21.07
N LYS A 84 -12.26 8.39 22.17
CA LYS A 84 -12.58 7.18 22.90
C LYS A 84 -13.14 7.60 24.25
N ASP A 85 -14.33 7.13 24.58
CA ASP A 85 -14.92 7.43 25.87
C ASP A 85 -14.16 6.65 26.96
N PRO A 86 -13.67 7.31 28.02
CA PRO A 86 -12.77 6.67 28.99
C PRO A 86 -13.47 5.62 29.85
N VAL A 87 -14.79 5.73 30.04
CA VAL A 87 -15.58 4.83 30.88
C VAL A 87 -16.05 3.60 30.10
N THR A 88 -16.67 3.79 28.94
CA THR A 88 -17.25 2.71 28.12
C THR A 88 -16.26 2.09 27.15
N GLY A 89 -15.18 2.81 26.82
CA GLY A 89 -14.23 2.40 25.79
C GLY A 89 -14.76 2.54 24.36
N GLU A 90 -15.99 3.03 24.18
CA GLU A 90 -16.62 3.22 22.88
C GLU A 90 -15.90 4.31 22.07
N GLN A 91 -15.79 4.07 20.77
CA GLN A 91 -15.15 4.99 19.84
C GLN A 91 -16.22 5.75 19.08
N SER A 92 -16.10 7.08 19.06
CA SER A 92 -17.00 7.95 18.31
C SER A 92 -16.21 9.03 17.57
N LEU A 93 -16.81 9.59 16.54
CA LEU A 93 -16.19 10.67 15.78
C LEU A 93 -16.20 11.96 16.61
N ARG A 94 -15.01 12.51 16.86
CA ARG A 94 -14.84 13.83 17.47
C ARG A 94 -15.09 14.94 16.46
N MET A 95 -14.62 14.74 15.23
CA MET A 95 -14.77 15.69 14.13
C MET A 95 -15.49 15.01 12.96
N ARG A 96 -16.53 15.67 12.44
CA ARG A 96 -17.18 15.27 11.19
C ARG A 96 -16.57 16.04 10.03
N MET A 97 -15.73 15.37 9.26
CA MET A 97 -15.02 15.96 8.13
C MET A 97 -15.97 16.48 7.06
N SER A 98 -17.11 15.82 6.87
CA SER A 98 -18.18 16.25 5.96
C SER A 98 -18.73 17.65 6.22
N ARG A 99 -18.58 18.16 7.44
CA ARG A 99 -19.03 19.51 7.86
C ARG A 99 -17.87 20.47 8.09
N HIS A 100 -16.65 20.10 7.73
CA HIS A 100 -15.48 20.96 7.94
C HIS A 100 -15.61 22.26 7.10
N PRO A 101 -15.29 23.45 7.65
CA PRO A 101 -15.42 24.73 6.94
C PRO A 101 -14.72 24.76 5.59
N PHE A 102 -13.61 24.04 5.45
CA PHE A 102 -12.87 23.88 4.18
C PHE A 102 -13.76 23.40 3.02
N TYR A 103 -14.64 22.42 3.25
CA TYR A 103 -15.52 21.91 2.19
C TYR A 103 -16.64 22.87 1.84
N VAL A 104 -17.05 23.72 2.79
CA VAL A 104 -18.04 24.76 2.56
C VAL A 104 -17.43 25.87 1.70
N GLN A 105 -16.22 26.33 2.06
CA GLN A 105 -15.49 27.38 1.34
C GLN A 105 -15.09 26.94 -0.08
N LYS A 106 -14.54 25.73 -0.23
CA LYS A 106 -14.06 25.22 -1.53
C LYS A 106 -15.13 24.52 -2.36
N ARG A 107 -16.41 24.62 -1.98
CA ARG A 107 -17.51 23.91 -2.64
C ARG A 107 -17.66 24.32 -4.11
N GLU A 108 -17.56 25.62 -4.37
CA GLU A 108 -17.67 26.19 -5.72
C GLU A 108 -16.46 25.82 -6.58
N PHE A 109 -15.26 25.87 -6.00
CA PHE A 109 -14.03 25.41 -6.65
C PHE A 109 -14.11 23.94 -7.10
N ALA A 110 -14.73 23.07 -6.29
CA ALA A 110 -14.96 21.67 -6.64
C ALA A 110 -16.13 21.45 -7.64
N GLY A 111 -16.76 22.53 -8.14
CA GLY A 111 -17.86 22.49 -9.10
C GLY A 111 -19.20 22.04 -8.50
N ARG A 112 -19.41 22.26 -7.19
CA ARG A 112 -20.65 21.87 -6.50
C ARG A 112 -21.49 23.08 -6.13
N LYS A 113 -22.79 23.02 -6.44
CA LYS A 113 -23.79 23.96 -5.94
C LYS A 113 -24.31 23.59 -4.55
N TYR A 114 -24.50 22.29 -4.29
CA TYR A 114 -25.14 21.78 -3.07
C TYR A 114 -24.16 21.05 -2.16
N ALA A 115 -24.50 21.01 -0.87
CA ALA A 115 -23.81 20.20 0.14
C ALA A 115 -23.80 18.70 -0.24
N PHE A 116 -22.97 17.92 0.44
CA PHE A 116 -22.96 16.47 0.26
C PHE A 116 -24.28 15.87 0.75
N ARG A 117 -24.79 14.85 0.05
CA ARG A 117 -25.93 14.06 0.53
C ARG A 117 -25.54 13.28 1.80
N PRO A 118 -26.49 12.95 2.70
CA PRO A 118 -26.19 12.29 3.97
C PRO A 118 -25.33 11.02 3.82
N GLU A 119 -25.64 10.15 2.87
CA GLU A 119 -24.93 8.89 2.65
C GLU A 119 -23.49 9.12 2.17
N LYS A 120 -23.23 10.27 1.52
CA LYS A 120 -21.89 10.69 1.13
C LYS A 120 -21.15 11.33 2.30
N GLN A 121 -21.86 12.10 3.14
CA GLN A 121 -21.30 12.68 4.37
C GLN A 121 -20.78 11.57 5.29
N HIS A 122 -21.59 10.55 5.55
CA HIS A 122 -21.21 9.42 6.40
C HIS A 122 -20.00 8.65 5.84
N LEU A 123 -19.95 8.43 4.52
CA LEU A 123 -18.79 7.79 3.90
C LEU A 123 -17.53 8.67 3.99
N LEU A 124 -17.66 9.98 3.84
CA LEU A 124 -16.54 10.91 4.00
C LEU A 124 -16.06 10.93 5.46
N ASP A 125 -16.97 10.90 6.42
CA ASP A 125 -16.61 10.88 7.84
C ASP A 125 -15.90 9.55 8.21
N ALA A 126 -16.31 8.43 7.62
CA ALA A 126 -15.69 7.13 7.85
C ALA A 126 -14.34 6.93 7.15
N ILE A 127 -14.11 7.56 5.98
CA ILE A 127 -12.89 7.33 5.21
C ILE A 127 -11.66 7.99 5.86
N TRP A 128 -11.81 9.17 6.47
CA TRP A 128 -10.68 9.92 7.03
C TRP A 128 -9.91 9.17 8.13
N PRO A 129 -10.58 8.54 9.12
CA PRO A 129 -9.90 7.69 10.11
C PRO A 129 -9.11 6.54 9.47
N VAL A 130 -9.61 5.98 8.37
CA VAL A 130 -8.96 4.88 7.63
C VAL A 130 -7.71 5.39 6.90
N LEU A 131 -7.83 6.52 6.19
CA LEU A 131 -6.72 7.11 5.43
C LEU A 131 -5.56 7.47 6.36
N VAL A 132 -5.83 8.14 7.48
CA VAL A 132 -4.79 8.49 8.49
C VAL A 132 -4.21 7.23 9.15
N SER A 133 -5.03 6.20 9.33
CA SER A 133 -4.58 4.94 9.92
C SER A 133 -3.59 4.17 9.08
N PHE A 134 -3.75 4.20 7.76
CA PHE A 134 -2.93 3.44 6.82
C PHE A 134 -1.98 4.32 6.01
N SER A 135 -1.90 5.61 6.29
CA SER A 135 -0.90 6.50 5.71
C SER A 135 0.49 6.16 6.24
N ASP A 136 1.42 5.99 5.32
CA ASP A 136 2.83 5.87 5.66
C ASP A 136 3.39 7.22 6.16
N ALA A 137 4.23 7.16 7.19
CA ALA A 137 4.79 8.36 7.81
C ALA A 137 5.84 9.06 6.93
N GLY A 138 6.47 8.33 6.00
CA GLY A 138 7.48 8.87 5.08
C GLY A 138 6.88 9.43 3.81
N THR A 139 5.94 8.73 3.18
CA THR A 139 5.38 9.12 1.88
C THR A 139 4.02 9.81 1.96
N HIS A 140 3.34 9.72 3.12
CA HIS A 140 1.93 10.13 3.30
C HIS A 140 0.95 9.42 2.36
N THR A 141 1.43 8.37 1.68
CA THR A 141 0.65 7.49 0.83
C THR A 141 -0.01 6.44 1.71
N VAL A 142 -1.28 6.16 1.44
CA VAL A 142 -2.03 5.10 2.07
C VAL A 142 -1.53 3.78 1.49
N GLY A 143 -0.97 2.91 2.34
CA GLY A 143 -0.40 1.61 1.95
C GLY A 143 -1.42 0.57 1.47
N MET A 144 -2.60 1.00 1.03
CA MET A 144 -3.70 0.15 0.60
C MET A 144 -4.29 0.68 -0.71
N SER A 145 -4.61 -0.25 -1.62
CA SER A 145 -5.35 0.08 -2.83
C SER A 145 -6.80 0.46 -2.51
N VAL A 146 -7.45 1.21 -3.41
CA VAL A 146 -8.87 1.60 -3.27
C VAL A 146 -9.78 0.38 -3.04
N SER A 147 -9.54 -0.74 -3.72
CA SER A 147 -10.31 -1.98 -3.53
C SER A 147 -10.14 -2.56 -2.12
N ARG A 148 -8.93 -2.49 -1.56
CA ARG A 148 -8.65 -2.95 -0.20
C ARG A 148 -9.24 -2.01 0.85
N LEU A 149 -9.22 -0.69 0.59
CA LEU A 149 -9.87 0.31 1.43
C LEU A 149 -11.39 0.10 1.50
N ALA A 150 -12.03 -0.18 0.37
CA ALA A 150 -13.46 -0.49 0.32
C ALA A 150 -13.83 -1.70 1.19
N ARG A 151 -13.01 -2.76 1.14
CA ARG A 151 -13.19 -3.94 2.00
C ARG A 151 -12.96 -3.66 3.48
N GLU A 152 -12.05 -2.76 3.83
CA GLU A 152 -11.82 -2.42 5.24
C GLU A 152 -12.93 -1.56 5.85
N ILE A 153 -13.49 -0.63 5.08
CA ILE A 153 -14.61 0.21 5.55
C ILE A 153 -15.91 -0.60 5.64
N SER A 154 -16.02 -1.68 4.86
CA SER A 154 -17.23 -2.49 4.84
C SER A 154 -17.40 -3.26 6.16
N PRO A 155 -18.65 -3.37 6.68
CA PRO A 155 -18.96 -4.22 7.82
C PRO A 155 -18.54 -5.67 7.57
N LYS A 156 -17.96 -6.28 8.60
CA LYS A 156 -17.49 -7.67 8.57
C LYS A 156 -18.35 -8.53 9.48
N ASP A 157 -18.53 -9.79 9.09
CA ASP A 157 -19.16 -10.82 9.89
C ASP A 157 -18.25 -11.28 11.05
N SER A 158 -18.75 -12.19 11.89
CA SER A 158 -17.97 -12.79 12.99
C SER A 158 -16.73 -13.57 12.53
N LYS A 159 -16.67 -13.96 11.25
CA LYS A 159 -15.55 -14.66 10.63
C LYS A 159 -14.57 -13.70 9.93
N GLY A 160 -14.80 -12.39 10.01
CA GLY A 160 -13.96 -11.36 9.39
C GLY A 160 -14.14 -11.19 7.88
N LYS A 161 -15.17 -11.81 7.27
CA LYS A 161 -15.54 -11.64 5.86
C LYS A 161 -16.51 -10.48 5.70
N VAL A 162 -16.44 -9.78 4.57
CA VAL A 162 -17.31 -8.64 4.27
C VAL A 162 -18.73 -9.13 4.00
N ILE A 163 -19.72 -8.48 4.61
CA ILE A 163 -21.15 -8.78 4.39
C ILE A 163 -21.55 -8.22 3.01
N PRO A 164 -21.91 -9.07 2.01
CA PRO A 164 -22.11 -8.62 0.63
C PRO A 164 -23.24 -7.61 0.42
N GLU A 165 -24.26 -7.66 1.28
CA GLU A 165 -25.42 -6.75 1.26
C GLU A 165 -25.06 -5.36 1.78
N LEU A 166 -24.12 -5.27 2.72
CA LEU A 166 -23.68 -4.04 3.38
C LEU A 166 -22.30 -3.58 2.88
N GLU A 167 -21.82 -4.11 1.76
CA GLU A 167 -20.51 -3.76 1.22
C GLU A 167 -20.47 -2.32 0.71
N VAL A 168 -19.44 -1.57 1.11
CA VAL A 168 -19.09 -0.30 0.47
C VAL A 168 -18.45 -0.61 -0.88
N THR A 169 -19.18 -0.36 -1.96
CA THR A 169 -18.69 -0.65 -3.30
C THR A 169 -17.48 0.19 -3.70
N VAL A 170 -16.53 -0.44 -4.41
CA VAL A 170 -15.31 0.22 -4.92
C VAL A 170 -15.65 1.44 -5.79
N SER A 171 -16.72 1.35 -6.58
CA SER A 171 -17.16 2.45 -7.44
C SER A 171 -17.66 3.66 -6.64
N ARG A 172 -18.36 3.45 -5.51
CA ARG A 172 -18.80 4.53 -4.63
C ARG A 172 -17.60 5.21 -3.96
N LEU A 173 -16.65 4.42 -3.46
CA LEU A 173 -15.43 4.94 -2.84
C LEU A 173 -14.59 5.73 -3.84
N SER A 174 -14.41 5.19 -5.06
CA SER A 174 -13.65 5.85 -6.13
C SER A 174 -14.25 7.20 -6.52
N ARG A 175 -15.59 7.31 -6.63
CA ARG A 175 -16.26 8.59 -6.89
C ARG A 175 -16.07 9.60 -5.77
N LEU A 176 -16.10 9.15 -4.51
CA LEU A 176 -15.82 10.01 -3.37
C LEU A 176 -14.38 10.53 -3.41
N LEU A 177 -13.40 9.64 -3.64
CA LEU A 177 -11.99 10.00 -3.72
C LEU A 177 -11.72 10.98 -4.87
N ALA A 178 -12.29 10.76 -6.05
CA ALA A 178 -12.16 11.69 -7.18
C ALA A 178 -12.67 13.09 -6.85
N GLU A 179 -13.74 13.18 -6.06
CA GLU A 179 -14.25 14.46 -5.56
C GLU A 179 -13.31 15.08 -4.53
N GLN A 180 -12.72 14.30 -3.62
CA GLN A 180 -11.70 14.78 -2.68
C GLN A 180 -10.43 15.29 -3.37
N VAL A 181 -10.06 14.69 -4.51
CA VAL A 181 -8.98 15.18 -5.36
C VAL A 181 -9.31 16.55 -5.94
N ARG A 182 -10.55 16.79 -6.37
CA ARG A 182 -11.00 18.12 -6.82
C ARG A 182 -10.95 19.17 -5.71
N PHE A 183 -11.21 18.77 -4.46
CA PHE A 183 -11.03 19.64 -3.30
C PHE A 183 -9.55 19.89 -2.94
N GLY A 184 -8.61 19.13 -3.54
CA GLY A 184 -7.17 19.24 -3.31
C GLY A 184 -6.69 18.66 -1.98
N VAL A 185 -7.54 17.92 -1.26
CA VAL A 185 -7.20 17.32 0.05
C VAL A 185 -6.58 15.93 -0.06
N LEU A 186 -6.87 15.22 -1.15
CA LEU A 186 -6.29 13.91 -1.47
C LEU A 186 -5.65 13.96 -2.85
N GLY A 187 -4.61 13.17 -3.04
CA GLY A 187 -4.09 12.82 -4.36
C GLY A 187 -4.27 11.33 -4.61
N VAL A 188 -4.30 10.95 -5.89
CA VAL A 188 -4.44 9.55 -6.31
C VAL A 188 -3.36 9.27 -7.34
N SER A 189 -2.76 8.08 -7.27
CA SER A 189 -1.70 7.68 -8.21
C SER A 189 -2.16 7.83 -9.66
N GLU A 190 -1.28 8.38 -10.50
CA GLU A 190 -1.57 8.63 -11.90
C GLU A 190 -1.87 7.34 -12.66
N GLU A 191 -2.73 7.52 -13.66
CA GLU A 191 -3.26 6.60 -14.66
C GLU A 191 -3.66 5.18 -14.22
N THR A 192 -4.94 4.87 -14.46
CA THR A 192 -5.45 3.50 -14.33
C THR A 192 -4.98 2.68 -15.54
N GLN A 193 -3.70 2.33 -15.57
CA GLN A 193 -3.15 1.49 -16.62
C GLN A 193 -3.79 0.10 -16.55
N TRP A 194 -4.19 -0.38 -17.72
CA TRP A 194 -4.68 -1.75 -17.89
C TRP A 194 -3.48 -2.60 -18.25
N ASP A 195 -3.17 -3.55 -17.38
CA ASP A 195 -2.15 -4.53 -17.68
C ASP A 195 -2.74 -5.62 -18.60
N ARG A 196 -2.16 -5.74 -19.79
CA ARG A 196 -2.59 -6.72 -20.81
C ARG A 196 -2.22 -8.14 -20.41
N GLU A 197 -1.09 -8.32 -19.72
CA GLU A 197 -0.58 -9.64 -19.35
C GLU A 197 -1.41 -10.26 -18.23
N THR A 198 -1.62 -9.51 -17.14
CA THR A 198 -2.44 -9.99 -16.01
C THR A 198 -3.94 -9.83 -16.24
N ARG A 199 -4.35 -9.12 -17.31
CA ARG A 199 -5.75 -8.73 -17.60
C ARG A 199 -6.43 -8.05 -16.41
N GLN A 200 -5.67 -7.24 -15.68
CA GLN A 200 -6.14 -6.54 -14.48
C GLN A 200 -5.79 -5.06 -14.54
N ARG A 201 -6.58 -4.24 -13.83
CA ARG A 201 -6.28 -2.81 -13.64
C ARG A 201 -5.23 -2.68 -12.54
N LEU A 202 -4.21 -1.84 -12.76
CA LEU A 202 -3.23 -1.56 -11.73
C LEU A 202 -3.89 -0.97 -10.47
N PRO A 203 -3.36 -1.31 -9.27
CA PRO A 203 -3.89 -0.81 -8.02
C PRO A 203 -3.73 0.71 -7.93
N ARG A 204 -4.83 1.40 -7.61
CA ARG A 204 -4.81 2.84 -7.35
C ARG A 204 -4.51 3.09 -5.88
N TYR A 205 -3.50 3.90 -5.62
CA TYR A 205 -3.13 4.36 -4.28
C TYR A 205 -3.58 5.79 -4.04
N VAL A 206 -3.84 6.14 -2.79
CA VAL A 206 -4.29 7.46 -2.36
C VAL A 206 -3.24 8.03 -1.42
N TRP A 207 -2.92 9.32 -1.52
CA TRP A 207 -2.12 10.01 -0.50
C TRP A 207 -2.85 11.24 0.01
N ILE A 208 -2.53 11.65 1.23
CA ILE A 208 -3.08 12.86 1.84
C ILE A 208 -2.17 14.03 1.45
N THR A 209 -2.75 15.09 0.89
CA THR A 209 -2.00 16.28 0.50
C THR A 209 -1.66 17.15 1.71
N PRO A 210 -0.72 18.10 1.59
CA PRO A 210 -0.47 19.08 2.65
C PRO A 210 -1.74 19.80 3.13
N ALA A 211 -2.65 20.16 2.21
CA ALA A 211 -3.94 20.77 2.56
C ALA A 211 -4.83 19.83 3.38
N GLY A 212 -4.82 18.52 3.09
CA GLY A 212 -5.51 17.52 3.89
C GLY A 212 -4.97 17.41 5.32
N TRP A 213 -3.65 17.48 5.50
CA TRP A 213 -3.02 17.47 6.83
C TRP A 213 -3.28 18.77 7.62
N GLN A 214 -3.21 19.92 6.95
CA GLN A 214 -3.57 21.22 7.55
C GLN A 214 -5.04 21.26 7.98
N MET A 215 -5.94 20.63 7.23
CA MET A 215 -7.35 20.50 7.60
C MET A 215 -7.53 19.68 8.89
N LEU A 216 -6.69 18.67 9.11
CA LEU A 216 -6.63 17.93 10.39
C LEU A 216 -5.87 18.72 11.47
N GLY A 217 -5.41 19.93 11.15
CA GLY A 217 -4.61 20.83 11.99
C GLY A 217 -3.36 20.17 12.56
N VAL A 218 -2.73 19.33 11.73
CA VAL A 218 -1.39 18.76 11.97
C VAL A 218 -0.35 19.86 11.80
N ASP A 219 0.67 19.82 12.64
CA ASP A 219 1.84 20.69 12.51
C ASP A 219 2.69 20.21 11.33
N MET A 220 2.69 21.00 10.25
CA MET A 220 3.37 20.68 9.00
C MET A 220 4.89 20.60 9.15
N VAL A 221 5.48 21.38 10.06
CA VAL A 221 6.93 21.37 10.29
C VAL A 221 7.31 20.03 10.91
N LYS A 222 6.62 19.63 11.98
CA LYS A 222 6.85 18.34 12.65
C LYS A 222 6.53 17.16 11.74
N LEU A 223 5.53 17.29 10.87
CA LEU A 223 5.20 16.24 9.89
C LEU A 223 6.35 16.07 8.88
N HIS A 224 6.91 17.17 8.37
CA HIS A 224 8.01 17.12 7.42
C HIS A 224 9.30 16.59 8.07
N GLU A 225 9.59 16.96 9.32
CA GLU A 225 10.71 16.38 10.08
C GLU A 225 10.56 14.86 10.27
N GLN A 226 9.33 14.38 10.54
CA GLN A 226 9.04 12.94 10.65
C GLN A 226 9.26 12.24 9.31
N GLN A 227 8.81 12.85 8.21
CA GLN A 227 9.03 12.36 6.85
C GLN A 227 10.54 12.26 6.53
N GLN A 228 11.31 13.33 6.76
CA GLN A 228 12.75 13.32 6.50
C GLN A 228 13.49 12.28 7.33
N LYS A 229 13.14 12.12 8.62
CA LYS A 229 13.72 11.06 9.47
C LYS A 229 13.45 9.67 8.89
N ARG A 230 12.22 9.41 8.42
CA ARG A 230 11.85 8.13 7.78
C ARG A 230 12.58 7.89 6.46
N LEU A 231 12.71 8.92 5.63
CA LEU A 231 13.45 8.81 4.37
C LEU A 231 14.93 8.47 4.63
N ARG A 232 15.57 9.17 5.57
CA ARG A 232 16.96 8.87 5.98
C ARG A 232 17.10 7.45 6.54
N GLU A 233 16.17 7.00 7.38
CA GLU A 233 16.15 5.61 7.87
C GLU A 233 16.06 4.59 6.72
N SER A 234 15.23 4.87 5.71
CA SER A 234 15.07 4.03 4.53
C SER A 234 16.33 4.01 3.65
N GLU A 235 16.95 5.17 3.41
CA GLU A 235 18.21 5.28 2.67
C GLU A 235 19.33 4.50 3.36
N ILE A 236 19.46 4.64 4.69
CA ILE A 236 20.44 3.88 5.46
C ILE A 236 20.12 2.38 5.39
N ARG A 237 18.86 1.97 5.44
CA ARG A 237 18.47 0.56 5.27
C ARG A 237 18.88 0.04 3.89
N GLN A 238 18.64 0.79 2.81
CA GLN A 238 19.05 0.42 1.47
C GLN A 238 20.57 0.30 1.33
N GLN A 239 21.34 1.22 1.94
CA GLN A 239 22.80 1.14 1.99
C GLN A 239 23.26 -0.14 2.69
N LEU A 240 22.68 -0.45 3.85
CA LEU A 240 23.00 -1.67 4.60
C LEU A 240 22.65 -2.96 3.85
N ILE A 241 21.57 -2.95 3.04
CA ILE A 241 21.23 -4.08 2.16
C ILE A 241 22.30 -4.24 1.07
N ARG A 242 22.70 -3.14 0.42
CA ARG A 242 23.78 -3.15 -0.61
C ARG A 242 25.11 -3.63 -0.05
N GLU A 243 25.42 -3.26 1.20
CA GLU A 243 26.62 -3.71 1.91
C GLU A 243 26.52 -5.18 2.40
N GLY A 244 25.38 -5.85 2.19
CA GLY A 244 25.14 -7.23 2.62
C GLY A 244 24.97 -7.38 4.13
N VAL A 245 24.78 -6.28 4.86
CA VAL A 245 24.60 -6.27 6.32
C VAL A 245 23.18 -6.68 6.71
N LEU A 246 22.21 -6.32 5.89
CA LEU A 246 20.80 -6.68 6.04
C LEU A 246 20.34 -7.51 4.85
N ARG A 247 19.49 -8.51 5.12
CA ARG A 247 18.72 -9.18 4.06
C ARG A 247 17.48 -8.33 3.76
N GLU A 248 16.99 -8.40 2.52
CA GLU A 248 15.82 -7.63 2.08
C GLU A 248 14.56 -7.92 2.94
N ASP A 249 14.40 -9.19 3.36
CA ASP A 249 13.27 -9.67 4.15
C ASP A 249 13.41 -9.45 5.68
N GLU A 250 14.52 -8.90 6.18
CA GLU A 250 14.74 -8.74 7.61
C GLU A 250 14.16 -7.42 8.15
N ASP A 251 13.09 -7.50 8.94
CA ASP A 251 12.49 -6.36 9.65
C ASP A 251 13.23 -5.99 10.93
N ILE A 252 14.50 -5.63 10.79
CA ILE A 252 15.37 -5.22 11.88
C ILE A 252 15.59 -3.70 11.81
N SER A 253 15.62 -3.03 12.96
CA SER A 253 15.99 -1.61 13.05
C SER A 253 17.44 -1.41 12.56
N VAL A 254 17.70 -0.30 11.86
CA VAL A 254 19.04 0.13 11.41
C VAL A 254 20.09 0.02 12.53
N HIS A 255 19.73 0.40 13.75
CA HIS A 255 20.63 0.33 14.91
C HIS A 255 20.96 -1.12 15.30
N ALA A 256 19.95 -2.00 15.31
CA ALA A 256 20.13 -3.41 15.61
C ALA A 256 20.93 -4.13 14.51
N ALA A 257 20.73 -3.76 13.25
CA ALA A 257 21.51 -4.26 12.11
C ALA A 257 23.00 -3.90 12.25
N ARG A 258 23.32 -2.64 12.54
CA ARG A 258 24.70 -2.20 12.80
C ARG A 258 25.32 -2.94 13.98
N LYS A 259 24.59 -3.12 15.08
CA LYS A 259 25.07 -3.87 16.25
C LYS A 259 25.39 -5.33 15.89
N ARG A 260 24.53 -6.00 15.12
CA ARG A 260 24.75 -7.36 14.62
C ARG A 260 26.01 -7.45 13.75
N TRP A 261 26.19 -6.50 12.83
CA TRP A 261 27.37 -6.45 11.97
C TRP A 261 28.66 -6.27 12.77
N TYR A 262 28.69 -5.34 13.72
CA TYR A 262 29.85 -5.15 14.60
C TYR A 262 30.16 -6.42 15.40
N LEU A 263 29.13 -7.13 15.90
CA LEU A 263 29.31 -8.39 16.61
C LEU A 263 29.87 -9.48 15.69
N GLN A 264 29.35 -9.62 14.46
CA GLN A 264 29.87 -10.57 13.47
C GLN A 264 31.33 -10.26 13.12
N ARG A 265 31.65 -9.00 12.79
CA ARG A 265 33.02 -8.57 12.49
C ARG A 265 33.97 -8.80 13.66
N SER A 266 33.54 -8.56 14.89
CA SER A 266 34.32 -8.84 16.10
C SER A 266 34.60 -10.33 16.25
N GLN A 267 33.58 -11.18 16.08
CA GLN A 267 33.72 -12.63 16.12
C GLN A 267 34.65 -13.16 15.02
N ASP A 268 34.52 -12.67 13.79
CA ASP A 268 35.37 -13.07 12.67
C ASP A 268 36.82 -12.62 12.88
N ALA A 269 37.04 -11.41 13.40
CA ALA A 269 38.37 -10.95 13.78
C ALA A 269 38.98 -11.79 14.92
N LEU A 270 38.19 -12.26 15.88
CA LEU A 270 38.64 -13.18 16.92
C LEU A 270 38.96 -14.57 16.36
N LYS A 271 38.12 -15.11 15.47
CA LYS A 271 38.38 -16.38 14.77
C LYS A 271 39.67 -16.31 13.95
N HIS A 272 39.86 -15.23 13.19
CA HIS A 272 41.07 -15.00 12.41
C HIS A 272 42.32 -14.90 13.31
N ARG A 273 42.25 -14.13 14.42
CA ARG A 273 43.36 -14.04 15.39
C ARG A 273 43.69 -15.39 16.03
N ARG A 274 42.68 -16.18 16.40
CA ARG A 274 42.87 -17.53 16.94
C ARG A 274 43.47 -18.48 15.91
N ALA A 275 42.99 -18.44 14.67
CA ALA A 275 43.53 -19.25 13.58
C ALA A 275 44.99 -18.88 13.30
N LYS A 276 45.32 -17.58 13.22
CA LYS A 276 46.69 -17.10 13.06
C LYS A 276 47.59 -17.52 14.22
N ALA A 277 47.15 -17.36 15.47
CA ALA A 277 47.91 -17.80 16.64
C ALA A 277 48.15 -19.31 16.66
N ALA A 278 47.14 -20.12 16.29
CA ALA A 278 47.28 -21.56 16.17
C ALA A 278 48.26 -21.96 15.05
N ALA A 279 48.20 -21.29 13.90
CA ALA A 279 49.13 -21.46 12.79
C ALA A 279 50.57 -21.12 13.22
N SER A 280 50.79 -19.98 13.90
CA SER A 280 52.11 -19.61 14.40
C SER A 280 52.66 -20.59 15.45
N LYS A 281 51.80 -21.11 16.35
CA LYS A 281 52.22 -22.14 17.32
C LYS A 281 52.63 -23.43 16.61
N ARG A 282 51.84 -23.86 15.62
CA ARG A 282 52.18 -25.03 14.79
C ARG A 282 53.49 -24.82 14.06
N ALA A 283 53.68 -23.63 13.48
CA ALA A 283 54.89 -23.29 12.78
C ALA A 283 56.13 -23.40 13.68
N ARG A 284 56.07 -22.83 14.88
CA ARG A 284 57.16 -22.96 15.87
C ARG A 284 57.46 -24.41 16.27
N ARG A 285 56.45 -25.29 16.30
CA ARG A 285 56.63 -26.73 16.61
C ARG A 285 57.32 -27.44 15.44
N LEU A 286 56.80 -27.26 14.23
CA LEU A 286 57.30 -27.91 13.02
C LEU A 286 58.72 -27.46 12.65
N LYS A 287 59.07 -26.18 12.90
CA LYS A 287 60.43 -25.66 12.66
C LYS A 287 61.54 -26.45 13.36
N LYS A 288 61.22 -27.13 14.47
CA LYS A 288 62.18 -27.93 15.25
C LYS A 288 62.42 -29.34 14.67
N LEU A 289 61.58 -29.78 13.73
CA LEU A 289 61.61 -31.13 13.19
C LEU A 289 62.37 -31.18 11.85
N PRO A 290 62.97 -32.33 11.48
CA PRO A 290 63.49 -32.58 10.13
C PRO A 290 62.39 -32.52 9.06
N ALA A 291 62.76 -32.21 7.81
CA ALA A 291 61.83 -31.96 6.71
C ALA A 291 60.81 -33.10 6.47
N ASP A 292 61.25 -34.36 6.51
CA ASP A 292 60.37 -35.52 6.30
C ASP A 292 59.31 -35.64 7.41
N GLN A 293 59.71 -35.38 8.65
CA GLN A 293 58.80 -35.36 9.80
C GLN A 293 57.84 -34.17 9.76
N GLN A 294 58.25 -33.01 9.22
CA GLN A 294 57.35 -31.88 9.01
C GLN A 294 56.24 -32.20 8.01
N ILE A 295 56.59 -32.86 6.90
CA ILE A 295 55.63 -33.27 5.87
C ILE A 295 54.65 -34.29 6.46
N HIS A 296 55.16 -35.28 7.20
CA HIS A 296 54.31 -36.29 7.85
C HIS A 296 53.35 -35.68 8.89
N GLU A 297 53.83 -34.81 9.79
CA GLU A 297 52.96 -34.15 10.78
C GLU A 297 51.90 -33.24 10.13
N MET A 298 52.25 -32.54 9.05
CA MET A 298 51.31 -31.68 8.33
C MET A 298 50.27 -32.50 7.57
N ALA A 299 50.68 -33.61 6.95
CA ALA A 299 49.80 -34.57 6.29
C ALA A 299 48.76 -35.13 7.27
N GLU A 300 49.19 -35.65 8.41
CA GLU A 300 48.30 -36.15 9.48
C GLU A 300 47.33 -35.07 10.00
N TYR A 301 47.81 -33.83 10.10
CA TYR A 301 46.96 -32.71 10.50
C TYR A 301 45.88 -32.39 9.45
N LEU A 302 46.23 -32.38 8.17
CA LEU A 302 45.29 -32.13 7.08
C LEU A 302 44.27 -33.26 6.96
N ARG A 303 44.69 -34.52 7.11
CA ARG A 303 43.81 -35.69 7.12
C ARG A 303 42.70 -35.59 8.17
N LYS A 304 42.98 -35.00 9.33
CA LYS A 304 42.01 -34.77 10.42
C LYS A 304 41.07 -33.57 10.19
N ARG A 305 41.38 -32.69 9.23
CA ARG A 305 40.62 -31.46 8.96
C ARG A 305 39.89 -31.43 7.64
N LEU A 306 40.26 -32.31 6.71
CA LEU A 306 39.57 -32.46 5.43
C LEU A 306 38.11 -32.86 5.66
N PRO A 307 37.15 -32.28 4.91
CA PRO A 307 35.78 -32.77 4.85
C PRO A 307 35.74 -34.26 4.53
N PRO A 308 34.76 -35.02 5.03
CA PRO A 308 34.69 -36.48 4.83
C PRO A 308 34.75 -36.89 3.35
N ASP A 309 34.09 -36.13 2.49
CA ASP A 309 34.04 -36.38 1.05
C ASP A 309 35.41 -36.18 0.38
N GLU A 310 36.12 -35.11 0.74
CA GLU A 310 37.47 -34.84 0.22
C GLU A 310 38.48 -35.85 0.78
N ALA A 311 38.35 -36.25 2.04
CA ALA A 311 39.23 -37.23 2.68
C ALA A 311 39.12 -38.62 2.03
N TYR A 312 37.95 -39.00 1.50
CA TYR A 312 37.73 -40.29 0.85
C TYR A 312 38.43 -40.39 -0.52
N PHE A 313 38.46 -39.30 -1.28
CA PHE A 313 39.08 -39.26 -2.63
C PHE A 313 40.53 -38.75 -2.63
N CYS A 314 41.06 -38.34 -1.47
CA CYS A 314 42.42 -37.81 -1.39
C CYS A 314 43.44 -38.95 -1.44
N SER A 315 44.17 -39.07 -2.56
CA SER A 315 45.32 -39.98 -2.65
C SER A 315 46.46 -39.48 -1.76
N ASP A 316 47.28 -40.39 -1.24
CA ASP A 316 48.41 -40.05 -0.35
C ASP A 316 49.38 -39.04 -1.00
N ASP A 317 49.55 -39.11 -2.32
CA ASP A 317 50.37 -38.15 -3.08
C ASP A 317 49.71 -36.77 -3.19
N HIS A 318 48.39 -36.70 -3.33
CA HIS A 318 47.66 -35.43 -3.29
C HIS A 318 47.78 -34.79 -1.91
N LEU A 319 47.66 -35.59 -0.86
CA LEU A 319 47.77 -35.16 0.53
C LEU A 319 49.18 -34.65 0.87
N LYS A 320 50.23 -35.31 0.38
CA LYS A 320 51.62 -34.82 0.48
C LYS A 320 51.81 -33.48 -0.24
N ARG A 321 51.27 -33.32 -1.46
CA ARG A 321 51.35 -32.05 -2.20
C ARG A 321 50.65 -30.91 -1.46
N LEU A 322 49.49 -31.18 -0.85
CA LEU A 322 48.78 -30.23 0.01
C LEU A 322 49.59 -29.87 1.26
N ALA A 323 50.19 -30.86 1.93
CA ALA A 323 51.05 -30.64 3.09
C ALA A 323 52.25 -29.72 2.76
N ILE A 324 52.91 -29.95 1.63
CA ILE A 324 54.01 -29.10 1.15
C ILE A 324 53.52 -27.67 0.86
N ARG A 325 52.34 -27.52 0.26
CA ARG A 325 51.74 -26.20 -0.01
C ARG A 325 51.49 -25.41 1.28
N GLU A 326 50.91 -26.06 2.30
CA GLU A 326 50.64 -25.43 3.60
C GLU A 326 51.92 -25.13 4.38
N LEU A 327 52.94 -25.98 4.31
CA LEU A 327 54.27 -25.72 4.90
C LEU A 327 54.94 -24.49 4.26
N ARG A 328 54.77 -24.30 2.95
CA ARG A 328 55.22 -23.09 2.24
C ARG A 328 54.44 -21.85 2.69
N GLN A 329 53.12 -21.94 2.88
CA GLN A 329 52.31 -20.83 3.40
C GLN A 329 52.66 -20.44 4.85
N LEU A 330 53.21 -21.37 5.63
CA LEU A 330 53.73 -21.10 6.98
C LEU A 330 55.19 -20.60 7.00
N GLU A 331 55.82 -20.44 5.84
CA GLU A 331 57.22 -19.99 5.68
C GLU A 331 58.25 -20.90 6.37
N LEU A 332 57.93 -22.20 6.55
CA LEU A 332 58.74 -23.09 7.39
C LEU A 332 59.86 -23.83 6.66
N THR A 333 59.65 -24.26 5.42
CA THR A 333 60.70 -24.69 4.48
C THR A 333 60.13 -25.23 3.16
N LEU A 334 60.70 -24.78 2.03
CA LEU A 334 61.56 -25.56 1.13
C LEU A 334 62.28 -24.55 0.22
N ALA A 335 63.61 -24.50 0.28
CA ALA A 335 64.44 -23.74 -0.65
C ALA A 335 64.44 -24.44 -2.02
N ALA A 336 63.33 -24.35 -2.74
CA ALA A 336 63.23 -24.46 -4.20
C ALA A 336 61.77 -24.19 -4.63
N PRO A 337 61.53 -23.34 -5.65
CA PRO A 337 60.21 -23.19 -6.25
C PRO A 337 59.75 -24.53 -6.87
N PRO A 338 58.43 -24.76 -7.02
CA PRO A 338 57.94 -25.98 -7.68
C PRO A 338 58.41 -26.01 -9.15
N PRO A 339 58.77 -27.18 -9.71
CA PRO A 339 58.98 -27.29 -11.15
C PRO A 339 57.68 -26.97 -11.89
N HIS A 340 57.83 -26.27 -13.03
CA HIS A 340 56.75 -25.81 -13.91
C HIS A 340 55.84 -26.95 -14.39
#